data_AF-A0A8S3Y989-F1
#
_entry.id   AF-A0A8S3Y989-F1
#
_cell.length_a   1.000
_cell.length_b   1.000
_cell.length_c   1.000
_cell.angle_alpha   90.00
_cell.angle_beta   90.00
_cell.angle_gamma   90.00
#
_symmetry.space_group_name_H-M   'P 1'
#
loop_
_entity.id
_entity.type
_entity.pdbx_description
1 polymer ?
#
loop_
_entity_poly.entity_id
_entity_poly.type
_entity_poly.pdbx_seq_one_letter_code
_entity_poly.pdbx_strand_id
1 'polypeptide(L)'
;MRAEIVDKVISLELTGIRGAILSQIKFVWGYSSLKAVQYMDAFTKSHCRALEIPVVLDQALQLQARWTKAHEDDPNIAYSRVRNPSSHSELNHSHFSDFYYALIAYAKINKLVGDNFELSQAHTSRHAYLIDKYIRKTTAAELGEMSEETKNKLSRLGYPVAQRRRRHSESDEEESEPVRRRSRR
;
A
#
# COMPACT_ATOMS: atom_id res chain seq x y z
N MET A 1 -29.03 14.38 -14.71
CA MET A 1 -28.44 14.30 -16.08
C MET A 1 -27.10 13.56 -16.16
N ARG A 2 -25.98 14.01 -15.56
CA ARG A 2 -24.67 13.32 -15.70
C ARG A 2 -24.66 11.89 -15.15
N ALA A 3 -25.14 11.71 -13.91
CA ALA A 3 -25.22 10.39 -13.28
C ALA A 3 -26.07 9.41 -14.11
N GLU A 4 -27.26 9.82 -14.54
CA GLU A 4 -28.15 8.99 -15.37
C GLU A 4 -27.51 8.54 -16.70
N ILE A 5 -26.75 9.42 -17.38
CA ILE A 5 -26.04 9.06 -18.61
C ILE A 5 -24.99 7.98 -18.31
N VAL A 6 -24.21 8.19 -17.26
CA VAL A 6 -23.14 7.27 -16.89
C VAL A 6 -23.71 5.93 -16.45
N ASP A 7 -24.77 5.90 -15.64
CA ASP A 7 -25.44 4.68 -15.21
C ASP A 7 -26.02 3.90 -16.41
N LYS A 8 -26.63 4.60 -17.38
CA LYS A 8 -27.07 3.98 -18.65
C LYS A 8 -25.90 3.38 -19.43
N VAL A 9 -24.79 4.10 -19.55
CA VAL A 9 -23.61 3.60 -20.28
C VAL A 9 -22.99 2.38 -19.58
N ILE A 10 -22.95 2.37 -18.26
CA ILE A 10 -22.42 1.24 -17.47
C ILE A 10 -23.29 0.00 -17.63
N SER A 11 -24.62 0.15 -17.65
CA SER A 11 -25.56 -0.97 -17.77
C SER A 11 -25.74 -1.51 -19.19
N LEU A 12 -25.30 -0.77 -20.22
CA LEU A 12 -25.40 -1.23 -21.60
C LEU A 12 -24.47 -2.42 -21.87
N GLU A 13 -25.03 -3.42 -22.56
CA GLU A 13 -24.32 -4.55 -23.16
C GLU A 13 -24.54 -4.50 -24.68
N LEU A 14 -23.45 -4.29 -25.42
CA LEU A 14 -23.47 -4.17 -26.88
C LEU A 14 -22.47 -5.17 -27.47
N THR A 15 -22.78 -5.69 -28.66
CA THR A 15 -21.92 -6.64 -29.39
C THR A 15 -21.22 -5.97 -30.58
N GLY A 16 -20.24 -6.66 -31.15
CA GLY A 16 -19.49 -6.21 -32.33
C GLY A 16 -18.72 -4.90 -32.10
N ILE A 17 -18.63 -4.05 -33.13
CA ILE A 17 -17.88 -2.79 -33.09
C ILE A 17 -18.39 -1.85 -31.99
N ARG A 18 -19.71 -1.79 -31.79
CA ARG A 18 -20.32 -0.96 -30.75
C ARG A 18 -19.93 -1.43 -29.34
N GLY A 19 -19.86 -2.74 -29.14
CA GLY A 19 -19.34 -3.34 -27.90
C GLY A 19 -17.87 -2.97 -27.65
N ALA A 20 -17.03 -3.04 -28.68
CA ALA A 20 -15.62 -2.66 -28.58
C ALA A 20 -15.45 -1.18 -28.20
N ILE A 21 -16.21 -0.27 -28.82
CA ILE A 21 -16.20 1.17 -28.48
C ILE A 21 -16.67 1.37 -27.03
N LEU A 22 -17.78 0.76 -26.63
CA LEU A 22 -18.31 0.87 -25.28
C LEU A 22 -17.32 0.34 -24.23
N SER A 23 -16.62 -0.75 -24.52
CA SER A 23 -15.57 -1.30 -23.66
C SER A 23 -14.42 -0.30 -23.44
N GLN A 24 -13.98 0.39 -24.49
CA GLN A 24 -12.96 1.45 -24.36
C GLN A 24 -13.46 2.63 -23.52
N ILE A 25 -14.72 3.04 -23.68
CA ILE A 25 -15.33 4.09 -22.85
C ILE A 25 -15.33 3.68 -21.38
N LYS A 26 -15.84 2.48 -21.06
CA LYS A 26 -15.86 1.94 -19.70
C LYS A 26 -14.43 1.82 -19.13
N PHE A 27 -13.46 1.41 -19.93
CA PHE A 27 -12.06 1.34 -19.52
C PHE A 27 -11.47 2.72 -19.16
N VAL A 28 -11.69 3.74 -19.99
CA VAL A 28 -11.20 5.10 -19.73
C VAL A 28 -11.89 5.71 -18.50
N TRP A 29 -13.18 5.44 -18.34
CA TRP A 29 -13.97 5.94 -17.20
C TRP A 29 -13.65 5.21 -15.90
N GLY A 30 -13.26 3.94 -15.99
CA GLY A 30 -12.89 3.10 -14.86
C GLY A 30 -11.84 3.77 -13.99
N TYR A 31 -12.24 4.03 -12.75
CA TYR A 31 -11.47 4.71 -11.71
C TYR A 31 -10.88 6.04 -12.16
N SER A 32 -11.53 6.72 -13.10
CA SER A 32 -11.13 8.08 -13.50
C SER A 32 -11.15 8.99 -12.27
N SER A 33 -10.08 9.78 -12.12
CA SER A 33 -9.78 10.57 -10.92
C SER A 33 -9.60 9.77 -9.62
N LEU A 34 -9.56 8.43 -9.65
CA LEU A 34 -9.26 7.54 -8.51
C LEU A 34 -8.05 6.62 -8.78
N LYS A 35 -7.41 6.70 -9.95
CA LYS A 35 -6.27 5.85 -10.31
C LYS A 35 -5.13 5.90 -9.30
N ALA A 36 -4.80 7.08 -8.77
CA ALA A 36 -3.77 7.21 -7.74
C ALA A 36 -4.12 6.36 -6.50
N VAL A 37 -5.38 6.39 -6.06
CA VAL A 37 -5.86 5.59 -4.93
C VAL A 37 -5.74 4.10 -5.21
N GLN A 38 -6.07 3.64 -6.43
CA GLN A 38 -5.87 2.23 -6.79
C GLN A 38 -4.41 1.80 -6.73
N TYR A 39 -3.49 2.62 -7.24
CA TYR A 39 -2.06 2.32 -7.17
C TYR A 39 -1.56 2.32 -5.73
N MET A 40 -2.09 3.21 -4.89
CA MET A 40 -1.77 3.24 -3.46
C MET A 40 -2.31 2.00 -2.73
N ASP A 41 -3.54 1.54 -3.01
CA ASP A 41 -4.05 0.27 -2.47
C ASP A 41 -3.17 -0.90 -2.90
N ALA A 42 -2.81 -0.99 -4.18
CA ALA A 42 -1.91 -2.02 -4.68
C ALA A 42 -0.53 -1.96 -4.00
N PHE A 43 -0.02 -0.76 -3.72
CA PHE A 43 1.26 -0.55 -3.06
C PHE A 43 1.29 -1.05 -1.61
N THR A 44 0.16 -1.08 -0.90
CA THR A 44 0.09 -1.72 0.44
C THR A 44 0.51 -3.20 0.40
N LYS A 45 0.36 -3.86 -0.75
CA LYS A 45 0.67 -5.28 -0.99
C LYS A 45 2.07 -5.49 -1.57
N SER A 46 2.84 -4.42 -1.81
CA SER A 46 4.18 -4.49 -2.42
C SER A 46 5.27 -5.00 -1.47
N HIS A 47 4.97 -5.10 -0.17
CA HIS A 47 5.93 -5.36 0.89
C HIS A 47 7.15 -4.41 0.87
N CYS A 48 6.94 -3.18 0.40
CA CYS A 48 7.96 -2.14 0.42
C CYS A 48 8.24 -1.69 1.86
N ARG A 49 9.53 -1.63 2.21
CA ARG A 49 10.00 -1.22 3.55
C ARG A 49 9.60 0.21 3.94
N ALA A 50 9.25 1.08 3.00
CA ALA A 50 8.70 2.39 3.35
C ALA A 50 7.42 2.29 4.18
N LEU A 51 6.67 1.18 4.09
CA LEU A 51 5.53 0.89 4.95
C LEU A 51 5.91 0.68 6.42
N GLU A 52 7.18 0.44 6.74
CA GLU A 52 7.70 0.34 8.12
C GLU A 52 7.77 1.72 8.80
N ILE A 53 7.72 2.82 8.04
CA ILE A 53 7.73 4.18 8.57
C ILE A 53 6.35 4.48 9.18
N PRO A 54 6.24 4.84 10.48
CA PRO A 54 4.94 5.01 11.15
C PRO A 54 3.97 5.95 10.43
N VAL A 55 4.45 7.10 9.94
CA VAL A 55 3.60 8.09 9.24
C VAL A 55 3.06 7.53 7.91
N VAL A 56 3.88 6.77 7.19
CA VAL A 56 3.48 6.10 5.94
C VAL A 56 2.46 5.00 6.24
N LEU A 57 2.72 4.21 7.27
CA LEU A 57 1.85 3.11 7.71
C LEU A 57 0.47 3.59 8.15
N ASP A 58 0.41 4.65 8.95
CA ASP A 58 -0.84 5.22 9.42
C ASP A 58 -1.67 5.76 8.23
N GLN A 59 -1.02 6.41 7.25
CA GLN A 59 -1.69 6.85 6.02
C GLN A 59 -2.17 5.67 5.16
N ALA A 60 -1.40 4.59 5.05
CA ALA A 60 -1.79 3.38 4.34
C ALA A 60 -3.03 2.73 4.97
N LEU A 61 -3.08 2.61 6.30
CA LEU A 61 -4.24 2.10 7.03
C LEU A 61 -5.47 3.00 6.87
N GLN A 62 -5.30 4.32 6.92
CA GLN A 62 -6.39 5.27 6.69
C GLN A 62 -6.94 5.17 5.27
N LEU A 63 -6.07 5.04 4.27
CA LEU A 63 -6.50 4.83 2.88
C LEU A 63 -7.28 3.53 2.75
N GLN A 64 -6.74 2.42 3.27
CA GLN A 64 -7.39 1.11 3.17
C GLN A 64 -8.78 1.13 3.82
N ALA A 65 -8.91 1.72 5.01
CA ALA A 65 -10.20 1.84 5.69
C ALA A 65 -11.22 2.65 4.88
N ARG A 66 -10.81 3.81 4.33
CA ARG A 66 -11.68 4.64 3.48
C ARG A 66 -12.01 3.96 2.16
N TRP A 67 -11.05 3.25 1.57
CA TRP A 67 -11.21 2.54 0.30
C TRP A 67 -12.18 1.38 0.43
N THR A 68 -12.03 0.55 1.47
CA THR A 68 -12.96 -0.54 1.79
C THR A 68 -14.37 0.01 2.03
N LYS A 69 -14.51 1.02 2.90
CA LYS A 69 -15.80 1.64 3.16
C LYS A 69 -16.46 2.18 1.89
N ALA A 70 -15.69 2.84 1.02
CA ALA A 70 -16.22 3.36 -0.24
C ALA A 70 -16.71 2.24 -1.19
N HIS A 71 -16.10 1.05 -1.17
CA HIS A 71 -16.59 -0.11 -1.94
C HIS A 71 -17.87 -0.70 -1.34
N GLU A 72 -18.01 -0.67 -0.01
CA GLU A 72 -19.22 -1.08 0.69
C GLU A 72 -20.38 -0.11 0.42
N ASP A 73 -20.11 1.19 0.44
CA ASP A 73 -21.09 2.26 0.25
C ASP A 73 -21.51 2.42 -1.23
N ASP A 74 -20.60 2.19 -2.19
CA ASP A 74 -20.84 2.35 -3.63
C ASP A 74 -20.35 1.14 -4.45
N PRO A 75 -21.24 0.21 -4.84
CA PRO A 75 -20.91 -0.93 -5.70
C PRO A 75 -20.32 -0.54 -7.06
N ASN A 76 -20.55 0.69 -7.51
CA ASN A 76 -20.06 1.24 -8.77
C ASN A 76 -18.98 2.31 -8.54
N ILE A 77 -18.18 2.19 -7.47
CA ILE A 77 -17.11 3.12 -7.12
C ILE A 77 -16.14 3.42 -8.27
N ALA A 78 -15.89 2.44 -9.15
CA ALA A 78 -15.09 2.61 -10.35
C ALA A 78 -15.56 3.78 -11.22
N TYR A 79 -16.85 4.12 -11.20
CA TYR A 79 -17.43 5.20 -12.00
C TYR A 79 -17.96 6.36 -11.14
N SER A 80 -17.80 6.30 -9.82
CA SER A 80 -18.31 7.30 -8.85
C SER A 80 -17.97 8.74 -9.25
N ARG A 81 -16.70 9.04 -9.52
CA ARG A 81 -16.24 10.38 -9.91
C ARG A 81 -16.60 10.79 -11.33
N VAL A 82 -16.88 9.81 -12.20
CA VAL A 82 -17.44 10.09 -13.52
C VAL A 82 -18.92 10.43 -13.42
N ARG A 83 -19.67 9.86 -12.46
CA ARG A 83 -21.07 10.20 -12.17
C ARG A 83 -21.19 11.55 -11.45
N ASN A 84 -20.40 11.73 -10.39
CA ASN A 84 -20.34 12.94 -9.58
C ASN A 84 -18.87 13.25 -9.19
N PRO A 85 -18.26 14.32 -9.72
CA PRO A 85 -16.87 14.67 -9.44
C PRO A 85 -16.51 14.82 -7.95
N SER A 86 -17.49 15.16 -7.10
CA SER A 86 -17.30 15.36 -5.67
C SER A 86 -17.42 14.06 -4.85
N SER A 87 -17.73 12.92 -5.48
CA SER A 87 -17.84 11.64 -4.78
C SER A 87 -16.51 11.20 -4.17
N HIS A 88 -16.60 10.68 -2.94
CA HIS A 88 -15.48 10.20 -2.14
C HIS A 88 -14.32 11.21 -2.08
N SER A 89 -14.58 12.46 -1.73
CA SER A 89 -13.57 13.53 -1.71
C SER A 89 -12.37 13.20 -0.82
N GLU A 90 -12.59 12.38 0.22
CA GLU A 90 -11.59 11.84 1.12
C GLU A 90 -10.61 10.83 0.47
N LEU A 91 -10.96 10.27 -0.69
CA LEU A 91 -10.12 9.39 -1.51
C LEU A 91 -9.30 10.21 -2.51
N ASN A 92 -8.42 11.06 -2.00
CA ASN A 92 -7.49 11.86 -2.79
C ASN A 92 -6.08 11.63 -2.27
N HIS A 93 -5.13 11.40 -3.18
CA HIS A 93 -3.73 11.17 -2.83
C HIS A 93 -3.11 12.36 -2.08
N SER A 94 -3.66 13.57 -2.23
CA SER A 94 -3.25 14.74 -1.45
C SER A 94 -3.46 14.59 0.06
N HIS A 95 -4.42 13.75 0.50
CA HIS A 95 -4.64 13.45 1.91
C HIS A 95 -3.62 12.45 2.49
N PHE A 96 -2.81 11.84 1.62
CA PHE A 96 -1.89 10.76 1.95
C PHE A 96 -0.52 11.03 1.31
N SER A 97 0.00 12.25 1.49
CA SER A 97 1.16 12.74 0.72
C SER A 97 2.44 11.92 0.93
N ASP A 98 2.72 11.49 2.16
CA ASP A 98 3.91 10.67 2.46
C ASP A 98 3.75 9.25 1.87
N PHE A 99 2.55 8.68 1.96
CA PHE A 99 2.27 7.37 1.39
C PHE A 99 2.27 7.39 -0.15
N TYR A 100 1.72 8.45 -0.75
CA TYR A 100 1.76 8.65 -2.20
C TYR A 100 3.18 8.88 -2.70
N TYR A 101 3.98 9.68 -1.97
CA TYR A 101 5.40 9.86 -2.29
C TYR A 101 6.14 8.53 -2.25
N ALA A 102 5.92 7.71 -1.21
CA ALA A 102 6.53 6.38 -1.10
C ALA A 102 6.18 5.46 -2.27
N LEU A 103 4.92 5.44 -2.71
CA LEU A 103 4.50 4.73 -3.91
C LEU A 103 5.29 5.18 -5.15
N ILE A 104 5.40 6.48 -5.39
CA ILE A 104 6.07 7.00 -6.58
C ILE A 104 7.58 6.72 -6.54
N ALA A 105 8.21 6.92 -5.38
CA ALA A 105 9.63 6.61 -5.20
C ALA A 105 9.91 5.12 -5.41
N TYR A 106 9.04 4.24 -4.90
CA TYR A 106 9.10 2.80 -5.15
C TYR A 106 8.93 2.49 -6.64
N ALA A 107 7.95 3.10 -7.30
CA ALA A 107 7.67 2.88 -8.71
C ALA A 107 8.84 3.31 -9.62
N LYS A 108 9.51 4.42 -9.30
CA LYS A 108 10.73 4.87 -10.00
C LYS A 108 11.87 3.86 -9.85
N ILE A 109 12.16 3.41 -8.62
CA ILE A 109 13.25 2.45 -8.36
C ILE A 109 13.01 1.12 -9.08
N ASN A 110 11.76 0.71 -9.23
CA ASN A 110 11.37 -0.50 -9.95
C ASN A 110 11.11 -0.27 -11.46
N LYS A 111 11.42 0.92 -12.00
CA LYS A 111 11.22 1.28 -13.42
C LYS A 111 9.78 1.09 -13.92
N LEU A 112 8.80 1.22 -13.02
CA LEU A 112 7.38 1.17 -13.34
C LEU A 112 6.85 2.50 -13.90
N VAL A 113 7.56 3.59 -13.59
CA VAL A 113 7.29 4.94 -14.09
C VAL A 113 8.61 5.51 -14.61
N GLY A 114 8.53 6.33 -15.67
CA GLY A 114 9.72 6.94 -16.27
C GLY A 114 10.48 7.85 -15.31
N ASP A 115 11.80 7.91 -15.46
CA ASP A 115 12.70 8.69 -14.59
C ASP A 115 12.33 10.19 -14.57
N ASN A 116 11.84 10.69 -15.71
CA ASN A 116 11.38 12.07 -15.93
C ASN A 116 10.05 12.41 -15.26
N PHE A 117 9.43 11.46 -14.55
CA PHE A 117 8.18 11.74 -13.85
C PHE A 117 8.42 12.68 -12.66
N GLU A 118 7.81 13.85 -12.68
CA GLU A 118 7.93 14.82 -11.61
C GLU A 118 6.66 14.86 -10.75
N LEU A 119 6.86 14.74 -9.43
CA LEU A 119 5.80 15.01 -8.47
C LEU A 119 5.56 16.53 -8.43
N SER A 120 4.32 16.96 -8.68
CA SER A 120 3.95 18.35 -8.48
C SER A 120 4.22 18.79 -7.04
N GLN A 121 4.62 20.06 -6.85
CA GLN A 121 4.97 20.64 -5.54
C GLN A 121 3.89 20.46 -4.46
N ALA A 122 2.62 20.34 -4.87
CA ALA A 122 1.50 20.06 -3.98
C ALA A 122 1.55 18.68 -3.29
N HIS A 123 2.46 17.80 -3.72
CA HIS A 123 2.63 16.43 -3.22
C HIS A 123 3.98 16.23 -2.52
N THR A 124 4.58 17.31 -2.04
CA THR A 124 5.84 17.28 -1.31
C THR A 124 5.66 16.56 0.04
N SER A 125 6.39 15.46 0.20
CA SER A 125 6.46 14.72 1.46
C SER A 125 7.37 15.45 2.44
N ARG A 126 6.94 15.57 3.70
CA ARG A 126 7.80 16.10 4.79
C ARG A 126 8.90 15.12 5.17
N HIS A 127 8.71 13.84 4.82
CA HIS A 127 9.56 12.72 5.19
C HIS A 127 10.31 12.13 3.99
N ALA A 128 10.42 12.87 2.86
CA ALA A 128 11.00 12.38 1.61
C ALA A 128 12.37 11.71 1.79
N TYR A 129 13.28 12.34 2.55
CA TYR A 129 14.61 11.79 2.84
C TYR A 129 14.55 10.44 3.58
N LEU A 130 13.65 10.31 4.56
CA LEU A 130 13.47 9.08 5.32
C LEU A 130 12.88 7.98 4.42
N ILE A 131 11.88 8.33 3.61
CA ILE A 131 11.25 7.41 2.67
C ILE A 131 12.28 6.88 1.67
N ASP A 132 13.05 7.77 1.03
CA ASP A 132 14.09 7.38 0.08
C ASP A 132 15.13 6.43 0.72
N LYS A 133 15.51 6.69 1.96
CA LYS A 133 16.43 5.83 2.72
C LYS A 133 15.83 4.42 2.92
N TYR A 134 14.56 4.29 3.27
CA TYR A 134 13.91 3.00 3.48
C TYR A 134 13.68 2.23 2.18
N ILE A 135 13.35 2.91 1.08
CA ILE A 135 13.13 2.25 -0.21
C ILE A 135 14.45 1.72 -0.80
N ARG A 136 15.57 2.42 -0.61
CA ARG A 136 16.88 2.01 -1.12
C ARG A 136 17.57 0.94 -0.27
N LYS A 137 17.26 0.84 1.03
CA LYS A 137 17.95 -0.07 1.96
C LYS A 137 17.39 -1.49 1.94
N THR A 138 18.19 -2.41 1.43
CA THR A 138 17.90 -3.85 1.39
C THR A 138 18.07 -4.55 2.74
N THR A 139 18.91 -4.04 3.64
CA THR A 139 19.26 -4.72 4.91
C THR A 139 18.48 -4.18 6.12
N ALA A 140 17.81 -5.07 6.84
CA ALA A 140 17.07 -4.75 8.07
C ALA A 140 17.95 -4.19 9.20
N ALA A 141 19.21 -4.61 9.26
CA ALA A 141 20.16 -4.25 10.31
C ALA A 141 20.43 -2.74 10.43
N GLU A 142 20.25 -1.98 9.35
CA GLU A 142 20.58 -0.55 9.34
C GLU A 142 19.43 0.38 9.76
N LEU A 143 18.24 -0.18 10.02
CA LEU A 143 17.02 0.58 10.33
C LEU A 143 16.51 0.36 11.75
N GLY A 144 17.14 -0.52 12.53
CA GLY A 144 16.74 -0.85 13.89
C GLY A 144 15.56 -1.81 13.97
N GLU A 145 15.20 -2.23 15.18
CA GLU A 145 14.00 -3.05 15.41
C GLU A 145 12.73 -2.20 15.39
N MET A 146 11.69 -2.69 14.72
CA MET A 146 10.37 -2.06 14.72
C MET A 146 9.67 -2.25 16.07
N SER A 147 8.87 -1.26 16.47
CA SER A 147 8.00 -1.40 17.64
C SER A 147 6.94 -2.48 17.42
N GLU A 148 6.47 -3.10 18.51
CA GLU A 148 5.39 -4.10 18.46
C GLU A 148 4.09 -3.52 17.89
N GLU A 149 3.82 -2.24 18.14
CA GLU A 149 2.67 -1.55 17.55
C GLU A 149 2.78 -1.48 16.01
N THR A 150 3.94 -1.09 15.50
CA THR A 150 4.19 -1.04 14.05
C THR A 150 4.08 -2.43 13.42
N LYS A 151 4.59 -3.47 14.09
CA LYS A 151 4.44 -4.87 13.65
C LYS A 151 2.97 -5.29 13.56
N ASN A 152 2.16 -4.97 14.57
CA ASN A 152 0.73 -5.27 14.58
C ASN A 152 -0.05 -4.51 13.50
N LYS A 153 0.34 -3.27 13.20
CA LYS A 153 -0.24 -2.48 12.11
C LYS A 153 0.13 -3.04 10.73
N LEU A 154 1.39 -3.44 10.55
CA LEU A 154 1.87 -4.06 9.32
C LEU A 154 1.20 -5.41 9.03
N SER A 155 0.98 -6.24 10.05
CA SER A 155 0.31 -7.53 9.87
C SER A 155 -1.16 -7.36 9.41
N ARG A 156 -1.86 -6.30 9.85
CA ARG A 156 -3.21 -5.96 9.35
C ARG A 156 -3.23 -5.64 7.85
N LEU A 157 -2.13 -5.13 7.31
CA LEU A 157 -1.96 -4.90 5.86
C LEU A 157 -1.51 -6.17 5.11
N GLY A 158 -1.33 -7.30 5.79
CA GLY A 158 -0.79 -8.52 5.21
C GLY A 158 0.73 -8.47 4.96
N TYR A 159 1.44 -7.51 5.57
CA TYR A 159 2.89 -7.40 5.43
C TYR A 159 3.61 -8.50 6.25
N PRO A 160 4.61 -9.20 5.69
CA PRO A 160 5.31 -10.27 6.39
C PRO A 160 6.20 -9.66 7.49
N VAL A 161 5.72 -9.74 8.72
CA VAL A 161 6.52 -9.38 9.90
C VAL A 161 7.27 -10.61 10.36
N ALA A 162 8.60 -10.55 10.38
CA ALA A 162 9.41 -11.61 10.95
C ALA A 162 9.10 -11.72 12.47
N GLN A 163 8.26 -12.68 12.85
CA GLN A 163 8.16 -13.10 14.23
C GLN A 163 9.48 -13.78 14.58
N ARG A 164 10.36 -13.05 15.26
CA ARG A 164 11.48 -13.68 15.97
C ARG A 164 10.83 -14.63 16.97
N ARG A 165 10.76 -15.93 16.63
CA ARG A 165 10.40 -16.97 17.59
C ARG A 165 11.36 -16.78 18.76
N ARG A 166 10.89 -16.21 19.87
CA ARG A 166 11.58 -16.29 21.15
C ARG A 166 11.71 -17.79 21.41
N ARG A 167 12.90 -18.35 21.19
CA ARG A 167 13.26 -19.60 21.87
C ARG A 167 13.25 -19.21 23.34
N HIS A 168 12.18 -19.55 24.05
CA HIS A 168 12.22 -19.64 25.50
C HIS A 168 13.32 -20.66 25.82
N SER A 169 14.50 -20.15 26.15
CA SER A 169 15.47 -20.85 26.96
C SER A 169 15.13 -20.53 28.41
N GLU A 170 14.08 -21.17 28.91
CA GLU A 170 13.78 -21.27 30.34
C GLU A 170 13.47 -22.74 30.60
N SER A 171 14.51 -23.48 30.94
CA SER A 171 14.42 -24.71 31.73
C SER A 171 15.66 -24.71 32.62
N ASP A 172 15.41 -24.24 33.83
CA ASP A 172 15.94 -24.67 35.12
C ASP A 172 17.46 -24.68 35.33
N GLU A 173 17.89 -23.77 36.21
CA GLU A 173 19.14 -23.88 36.98
C GLU A 173 19.00 -24.91 38.12
N GLU A 174 20.16 -25.46 38.52
CA GLU A 174 20.47 -26.30 39.70
C GLU A 174 20.25 -27.83 39.51
N GLU A 175 21.19 -28.75 39.76
CA GLU A 175 22.37 -28.78 40.63
C GLU A 175 23.30 -30.00 40.29
N SER A 176 24.62 -29.87 40.57
CA SER A 176 25.64 -30.94 40.85
C SER A 176 26.04 -31.92 39.71
N GLU A 177 27.30 -32.31 39.42
CA GLU A 177 28.69 -32.07 39.84
C GLU A 177 29.61 -32.68 38.74
N PRO A 178 30.95 -32.53 38.77
CA PRO A 178 31.79 -32.52 37.57
C PRO A 178 32.59 -33.81 37.29
N VAL A 179 33.41 -33.71 36.23
CA VAL A 179 34.66 -34.45 35.94
C VAL A 179 34.54 -35.77 35.12
N ARG A 180 35.15 -35.81 33.92
CA ARG A 180 36.48 -36.46 33.63
C ARG A 180 36.73 -36.68 32.13
N ARG A 181 37.92 -36.21 31.71
CA ARG A 181 38.65 -36.50 30.47
C ARG A 181 38.65 -38.00 30.09
N ARG A 182 38.56 -38.31 28.79
CA ARG A 182 39.53 -39.11 27.98
C ARG A 182 38.97 -39.30 26.56
N SER A 183 39.64 -38.78 25.53
CA SER A 183 40.71 -39.43 24.74
C SER A 183 40.19 -40.47 23.73
N ARG A 184 40.35 -40.10 22.43
CA ARG A 184 40.59 -40.91 21.22
C ARG A 184 39.70 -42.13 20.94
N ARG A 185 39.06 -42.10 19.77
CA ARG A 185 39.45 -42.94 18.63
C ARG A 185 39.21 -42.18 17.33
#